data_AF-A0A974WW19-F1
#
_entry.id   AF-A0A974WW19-F1
#
_cell.length_a   1.000
_cell.length_b   1.000
_cell.length_c   1.000
_cell.angle_alpha   90.00
_cell.angle_beta   90.00
_cell.angle_gamma   90.00
#
_symmetry.space_group_name_H-M   'P 1'
#
loop_
_entity.id
_entity.type
_entity.pdbx_description
1 polymer ?
#
loop_
_entity_poly.entity_id
_entity_poly.type
_entity_poly.pdbx_seq_one_letter_code
_entity_poly.pdbx_strand_id
1 'polypeptide(L)' 'MLLRGAESVQDLDGTVHAVDRPVVALCRCEKSSRLPWCDGTHKVIPRP' A
#
# COMPACT_ATOMS: atom_id res chain seq x y z
N MET A 1 -6.73 0.54 -0.40
CA MET A 1 -7.29 1.21 0.80
C MET A 1 -6.61 2.56 0.94
N LEU A 2 -7.32 3.64 1.23
CA LEU A 2 -6.69 4.96 1.38
C LEU A 2 -6.37 5.24 2.85
N LEU A 3 -5.14 5.66 3.14
CA LEU A 3 -4.71 6.18 4.43
C LEU A 3 -4.43 7.67 4.31
N ARG A 4 -4.77 8.44 5.34
CA ARG A 4 -4.60 9.90 5.38
C ARG A 4 -3.82 10.28 6.62
N GLY A 5 -2.86 11.20 6.48
CA GLY A 5 -2.08 11.74 7.60
C GLY A 5 -1.22 10.72 8.35
N ALA A 6 -0.89 9.58 7.73
CA ALA A 6 0.03 8.62 8.31
C ALA A 6 1.46 9.13 8.19
N GLU A 7 2.26 8.99 9.25
CA GLU A 7 3.70 9.28 9.23
C GLU A 7 4.51 8.06 8.73
N SER A 8 4.05 6.86 9.07
CA SER A 8 4.64 5.60 8.65
C SER A 8 3.62 4.46 8.64
N VAL A 9 3.93 3.38 7.92
CA VAL A 9 3.17 2.12 7.94
C VAL A 9 4.11 0.98 8.30
N GLN A 10 3.78 0.19 9.32
CA GLN A 10 4.53 -1.01 9.68
C GLN A 10 3.85 -2.26 9.09
N ASP A 11 4.62 -3.17 8.49
CA ASP A 11 4.11 -4.45 8.00
C ASP A 11 4.23 -5.58 9.04
N LEU A 12 3.80 -6.79 8.65
CA LEU A 12 3.79 -7.98 9.53
C LEU A 12 5.20 -8.45 9.93
N ASP A 13 6.22 -8.14 9.13
CA ASP A 13 7.61 -8.47 9.41
C ASP A 13 8.26 -7.40 10.31
N GLY A 14 7.50 -6.38 10.69
CA GLY A 14 7.95 -5.26 11.50
C GLY A 14 8.67 -4.18 10.70
N THR A 15 8.73 -4.28 9.36
CA THR A 15 9.39 -3.28 8.52
C THR A 15 8.57 -1.99 8.50
N VAL A 16 9.23 -0.86 8.72
CA VAL A 16 8.60 0.46 8.74
C VAL A 16 8.78 1.15 7.38
N HIS A 17 7.67 1.47 6.75
CA HIS A 17 7.60 2.18 5.48
C HIS A 17 7.24 3.64 5.72
N ALA A 18 8.14 4.56 5.37
CA ALA A 18 7.92 5.99 5.51
C ALA A 18 6.79 6.47 4.58
N VAL A 19 6.00 7.44 5.06
CA VAL A 19 4.96 8.10 4.26
C VAL A 19 5.37 9.54 3.98
N ASP A 20 5.55 9.87 2.70
CA ASP A 20 5.98 11.19 2.22
C ASP A 20 4.83 12.07 1.72
N ARG A 21 3.59 11.56 1.75
CA ARG A 21 2.40 12.21 1.18
C ARG A 21 1.26 12.26 2.19
N PRO A 22 0.44 13.33 2.16
CA PRO A 22 -0.74 13.46 3.03
C PRO A 22 -1.75 12.31 2.88
N VAL A 23 -1.79 11.67 1.71
CA VAL A 23 -2.66 10.53 1.42
C VAL A 23 -1.87 9.49 0.64
N VAL A 24 -1.91 8.25 1.11
CA VAL A 24 -1.31 7.09 0.44
C VAL A 24 -2.34 5.98 0.26
N ALA A 25 -2.10 5.10 -0.70
CA ALA A 25 -2.95 3.95 -0.96
C ALA A 25 -2.21 2.68 -0.57
N LEU A 26 -2.77 1.90 0.36
CA LEU A 26 -2.30 0.56 0.70
C LEU A 26 -2.87 -0.49 -0.25
N CYS A 27 -1.99 -1.41 -0.65
CA CYS A 27 -2.34 -2.59 -1.41
C CYS A 27 -3.17 -3.55 -0.55
N ARG A 28 -4.22 -4.12 -1.14
CA ARG A 28 -5.05 -5.19 -0.52
C ARG A 28 -5.24 -6.40 -1.42
N CYS A 29 -4.69 -6.37 -2.64
CA CYS A 29 -4.77 -7.49 -3.57
C CYS A 29 -3.49 -8.34 -3.59
N GLU A 30 -2.45 -7.92 -2.85
CA GLU A 30 -1.17 -8.64 -2.71
C GLU A 30 -0.39 -8.80 -4.03
N LYS A 31 -0.81 -8.16 -5.11
CA LYS A 31 -0.16 -8.22 -6.44
C LYS A 31 0.63 -6.98 -6.82
N SER A 32 0.76 -6.01 -5.91
CA SER A 32 1.55 -4.82 -6.21
C SER A 32 3.03 -5.15 -6.27
N SER A 33 3.73 -4.54 -7.23
CA SER A 33 5.19 -4.53 -7.33
C SER A 33 5.87 -3.62 -6.29
N ARG A 34 5.09 -2.84 -5.53
CA ARG A 34 5.56 -1.79 -4.61
C ARG A 34 4.93 -1.93 -3.22
N LEU A 35 4.74 -3.17 -2.75
CA LEU A 35 4.22 -3.43 -1.41
C LEU A 35 4.98 -2.60 -0.35
N PRO A 36 4.27 -2.03 0.64
CA PRO A 36 2.84 -2.19 0.95
C PRO A 36 1.92 -1.25 0.14
N TRP A 37 2.47 -0.46 -0.77
CA TRP A 37 1.75 0.56 -1.52
C TRP A 37 0.96 -0.03 -2.69
N CYS A 38 -0.16 0.61 -3.01
CA CYS A 38 -0.95 0.30 -4.19
C CYS A 38 -0.38 1.01 -5.41
N ASP A 39 0.03 0.24 -6.42
CA ASP A 39 0.47 0.73 -7.74
C ASP A 39 -0.61 0.66 -8.83
N GLY A 40 -1.82 0.21 -8.48
CA GLY A 40 -2.93 0.08 -9.43
C GLY A 40 -3.01 -1.26 -10.15
N THR A 41 -2.11 -2.21 -9.89
CA THR A 41 -2.14 -3.56 -10.51
C THR A 41 -3.51 -4.24 -10.40
N HIS A 42 -4.24 -4.05 -9.29
CA HIS A 42 -5.59 -4.59 -9.09
C HIS A 42 -6.64 -4.16 -10.12
N LYS A 43 -6.36 -3.14 -10.93
CA LYS A 43 -7.27 -2.66 -11.98
C LYS A 43 -7.18 -3.49 -13.26
N VAL A 44 -6.07 -4.21 -13.46
CA VAL A 44 -5.76 -4.92 -14.71
C VAL A 44 -5.66 -6.44 -14.52
N ILE A 45 -5.86 -6.92 -13.30
CA ILE A 45 -5.92 -8.35 -12.99
C ILE A 45 -7.33 -8.73 -12.51
N PRO A 46 -7.78 -9.97 -12.72
CA PRO A 46 -8.97 -10.49 -12.07
C PRO A 46 -8.84 -10.34 -10.55
N ARG A 47 -9.92 -9.89 -9.91
CA ARG A 47 -9.99 -9.92 -8.45
C ARG A 47 -10.14 -11.40 -8.03
N PRO A 48 -9.34 -11.88 -7.07
CA PRO A 48 -9.62 -13.17 -6.44
C PRO A 48 -10.98 -13.12 -5.71
#